data_AF-A0AAD5Y4A6-F1
#
_entry.id   AF-A0AAD5Y4A6-F1
#
_cell.length_a   1.000
_cell.length_b   1.000
_cell.length_c   1.000
_cell.angle_alpha   90.00
_cell.angle_beta   90.00
_cell.angle_gamma   90.00
#
_symmetry.space_group_name_H-M   'P 1'
#
loop_
_entity.id
_entity.type
_entity.pdbx_description
1 polymer ?
#
loop_
_entity_poly.entity_id
_entity_poly.type
_entity_poly.pdbx_seq_one_letter_code
_entity_poly.pdbx_strand_id
1 'polypeptide(L)'
;MLTLLFSSALAIPSTLVKRNYMDCSSAPYCGLLVLETGNGSGNYNHPTPAVHGLWPETGRYGNSGCVGGSKSASIPNVSCYNDYSFQEHEWTAHGVCAAADPDTFFNTVCNLSSAPLQMMADLNSQGYSIDDIASQLGSNGYPVFNIDYNNAQIELSVCAGSDAVWQIADVSQFDSVCNY
;
A
#
# COMPACT_ATOMS: atom_id res chain seq x y z
N MET A 1 7.08 -52.38 -31.06
CA MET A 1 6.18 -51.22 -30.82
C MET A 1 6.82 -50.38 -29.73
N LEU A 2 7.31 -49.19 -30.09
CA LEU A 2 8.04 -48.27 -29.22
C LEU A 2 7.06 -47.18 -28.77
N THR A 3 6.75 -47.13 -27.48
CA THR A 3 5.78 -46.20 -26.91
C THR A 3 6.41 -44.82 -26.74
N LEU A 4 5.91 -43.82 -27.47
CA LEU A 4 6.28 -42.41 -27.33
C LEU A 4 5.67 -41.82 -26.04
N LEU A 5 6.53 -41.27 -25.17
CA LEU A 5 6.12 -40.45 -24.04
C LEU A 5 5.90 -39.02 -24.53
N PHE A 6 4.66 -38.53 -24.49
CA PHE A 6 4.34 -37.12 -24.67
C PHE A 6 4.51 -36.41 -23.32
N SER A 7 5.53 -35.57 -23.19
CA SER A 7 5.61 -34.57 -22.12
C SER A 7 4.66 -33.43 -22.45
N SER A 8 3.51 -33.41 -21.78
CA SER A 8 2.61 -32.26 -21.78
C SER A 8 3.18 -31.20 -20.83
N ALA A 9 3.72 -30.11 -21.39
CA ALA A 9 3.97 -28.91 -20.61
C ALA A 9 2.61 -28.35 -20.15
N LEU A 10 2.31 -28.45 -18.85
CA LEU A 10 1.19 -27.73 -18.26
C LEU A 10 1.54 -26.24 -18.27
N ALA A 11 0.86 -25.48 -19.12
CA ALA A 11 0.79 -24.03 -18.96
C ALA A 11 0.05 -23.75 -17.64
N ILE A 12 0.75 -23.17 -16.67
CA ILE A 12 0.13 -22.65 -15.45
C ILE A 12 -0.68 -21.43 -15.88
N PRO A 13 -2.01 -21.43 -15.73
CA PRO A 13 -2.78 -20.23 -16.02
C PRO A 13 -2.35 -19.13 -15.07
N SER A 14 -1.91 -18.00 -15.61
CA SER A 14 -1.70 -16.77 -14.85
C SER A 14 -3.06 -16.36 -14.28
N THR A 15 -3.36 -16.78 -13.04
CA THR A 15 -4.52 -16.27 -12.31
C THR A 15 -4.25 -14.80 -12.05
N LEU A 16 -4.98 -13.94 -12.75
CA LEU A 16 -5.08 -12.54 -12.41
C LEU A 16 -5.62 -12.49 -10.97
N VAL A 17 -4.75 -12.28 -9.99
CA VAL A 17 -5.15 -12.12 -8.59
C VAL A 17 -5.95 -10.82 -8.55
N LYS A 18 -7.27 -10.94 -8.54
CA LYS A 18 -8.16 -9.80 -8.36
C LYS A 18 -7.93 -9.31 -6.93
N ARG A 19 -7.42 -8.08 -6.77
CA ARG A 19 -7.25 -7.44 -5.45
C ARG A 19 -8.56 -7.55 -4.68
N ASN A 20 -8.46 -7.90 -3.39
CA ASN A 20 -9.63 -8.02 -2.52
C ASN A 20 -10.29 -6.65 -2.36
N TYR A 21 -11.62 -6.62 -2.42
CA TYR A 21 -12.40 -5.42 -2.11
C TYR A 21 -12.26 -5.08 -0.61
N MET A 22 -11.96 -3.83 -0.27
CA MET A 22 -11.87 -3.38 1.12
C MET A 22 -13.22 -2.82 1.60
N ASP A 23 -13.77 -3.42 2.64
CA ASP A 23 -14.93 -2.90 3.36
C ASP A 23 -14.45 -2.07 4.57
N CYS A 24 -14.72 -0.76 4.57
CA CYS A 24 -14.36 0.16 5.64
C CYS A 24 -15.19 -0.03 6.91
N SER A 25 -16.20 -0.93 6.90
CA SER A 25 -17.17 -1.05 8.00
C SER A 25 -17.84 0.30 8.28
N SER A 26 -17.70 0.86 9.48
CA SER A 26 -18.23 2.18 9.83
C SER A 26 -17.26 3.33 9.62
N ALA A 27 -15.98 3.06 9.33
CA ALA A 27 -15.01 4.14 9.10
C ALA A 27 -15.37 4.93 7.83
N PRO A 28 -15.42 6.28 7.89
CA PRO A 28 -15.69 7.11 6.72
C PRO A 28 -14.69 6.92 5.58
N TYR A 29 -13.43 6.67 5.93
CA TYR A 29 -12.36 6.45 4.96
C TYR A 29 -11.54 5.21 5.32
N CYS A 30 -11.16 4.43 4.32
CA CYS A 30 -10.20 3.36 4.46
C CYS A 30 -9.39 3.16 3.18
N GLY A 31 -8.25 2.49 3.32
CA GLY A 31 -7.35 2.35 2.20
C GLY A 31 -6.12 1.52 2.53
N LEU A 32 -5.11 1.70 1.69
CA LEU A 32 -3.85 0.99 1.79
C LEU A 32 -2.69 1.97 1.89
N LEU A 33 -1.82 1.76 2.88
CA LEU A 33 -0.46 2.28 2.84
C LEU A 33 0.40 1.27 2.09
N VAL A 34 0.90 1.66 0.92
CA VAL A 34 1.65 0.78 0.01
C VAL A 34 3.14 1.07 0.13
N LEU A 35 3.89 0.03 0.48
CA LEU A 35 5.33 0.10 0.74
C LEU A 35 6.07 -0.83 -0.21
N GLU A 36 7.07 -0.31 -0.90
CA GLU A 36 7.92 -1.06 -1.81
C GLU A 36 9.05 -1.71 -1.03
N THR A 37 9.29 -3.01 -1.26
CA THR A 37 10.43 -3.70 -0.65
C THR A 37 11.78 -3.32 -1.27
N GLY A 38 11.77 -2.75 -2.48
CA GLY A 38 12.97 -2.51 -3.29
C GLY A 38 13.48 -3.74 -4.06
N ASN A 39 12.88 -4.91 -3.84
CA ASN A 39 13.25 -6.15 -4.52
C ASN A 39 12.44 -6.40 -5.81
N GLY A 40 11.65 -5.41 -6.24
CA GLY A 40 10.83 -5.50 -7.44
C GLY A 40 11.65 -5.41 -8.73
N SER A 41 10.95 -5.26 -9.86
CA SER A 41 11.56 -5.06 -11.17
C SER A 41 11.40 -3.61 -11.66
N GLY A 42 12.28 -3.15 -12.55
CA GLY A 42 12.18 -1.81 -13.13
C GLY A 42 12.22 -0.71 -12.06
N ASN A 43 11.20 0.15 -12.05
CA ASN A 43 11.10 1.27 -11.10
C ASN A 43 10.93 0.81 -9.63
N TYR A 44 10.53 -0.45 -9.41
CA TYR A 44 10.37 -1.05 -8.09
C TYR A 44 11.65 -1.71 -7.56
N ASN A 45 12.74 -1.65 -8.34
CA ASN A 45 14.06 -2.12 -7.92
C ASN A 45 14.89 -0.94 -7.41
N HIS A 46 15.12 -0.90 -6.10
CA HIS A 46 15.89 0.15 -5.45
C HIS A 46 16.53 -0.39 -4.17
N PRO A 47 17.63 0.25 -3.68
CA PRO A 47 18.48 -0.37 -2.67
C PRO A 47 17.87 -0.46 -1.27
N THR A 48 16.77 0.24 -1.00
CA THR A 48 16.16 0.34 0.33
C THR A 48 14.64 0.45 0.20
N PRO A 49 13.84 -0.17 1.07
CA PRO A 49 12.39 -0.01 1.06
C PRO A 49 11.96 1.45 0.98
N ALA A 50 10.89 1.72 0.23
CA ALA A 50 10.43 3.07 -0.07
C ALA A 50 8.90 3.18 0.00
N VAL A 51 8.42 4.41 0.17
CA VAL A 51 7.00 4.73 0.05
C VAL A 51 6.58 4.59 -1.42
N HIS A 52 5.47 3.89 -1.66
CA HIS A 52 4.71 4.09 -2.89
C HIS A 52 3.65 5.18 -2.65
N GLY A 53 2.71 4.93 -1.73
CA GLY A 53 1.70 5.92 -1.37
C GLY A 53 0.62 5.45 -0.42
N LEU A 54 -0.38 6.31 -0.26
CA LEU A 54 -1.59 6.06 0.53
C LEU A 54 -2.78 6.10 -0.42
N TRP A 55 -3.45 4.96 -0.57
CA TRP A 55 -4.48 4.75 -1.59
C TRP A 55 -5.84 4.47 -0.94
N PRO A 56 -6.74 5.47 -0.88
CA PRO A 56 -8.12 5.24 -0.48
C PRO A 56 -8.78 4.20 -1.39
N GLU A 57 -9.30 3.13 -0.82
CA GLU A 57 -9.94 2.04 -1.56
C GLU A 57 -11.37 2.45 -1.92
N THR A 58 -11.50 3.25 -2.99
CA THR A 58 -12.78 3.79 -3.47
C THR A 58 -13.32 2.99 -4.66
N GLY A 59 -14.64 3.05 -4.88
CA GLY A 59 -15.29 2.53 -6.08
C GLY A 59 -15.18 1.00 -6.22
N ARG A 60 -14.40 0.53 -7.20
CA ARG A 60 -14.23 -0.93 -7.43
C ARG A 60 -13.28 -1.60 -6.44
N TYR A 61 -12.54 -0.81 -5.68
CA TYR A 61 -11.50 -1.24 -4.75
C TYR A 61 -12.04 -1.34 -3.31
N GLY A 62 -13.04 -0.54 -2.97
CA GLY A 62 -13.67 -0.57 -1.65
C GLY A 62 -14.84 0.41 -1.55
N ASN A 63 -15.38 0.58 -0.34
CA ASN A 63 -16.47 1.54 -0.03
C ASN A 63 -15.95 2.80 0.69
N SER A 64 -14.66 3.10 0.65
CA SER A 64 -14.12 4.33 1.23
C SER A 64 -14.79 5.57 0.64
N GLY A 65 -15.03 6.57 1.48
CA GLY A 65 -15.29 7.92 1.03
C GLY A 65 -14.11 8.53 0.26
N CYS A 66 -14.34 9.68 -0.36
CA CYS A 66 -13.31 10.51 -0.97
C CYS A 66 -13.40 11.91 -0.36
N VAL A 67 -12.32 12.38 0.27
CA VAL A 67 -12.27 13.70 0.92
C VAL A 67 -12.50 14.84 -0.07
N GLY A 68 -11.94 14.74 -1.29
CA GLY A 68 -12.22 15.68 -2.38
C GLY A 68 -11.27 16.89 -2.46
N GLY A 69 -9.98 16.67 -2.22
CA GLY A 69 -8.92 17.66 -2.43
C GLY A 69 -8.76 18.09 -3.90
N SER A 70 -8.13 19.24 -4.12
CA SER A 70 -7.93 19.81 -5.46
C SER A 70 -6.76 19.16 -6.21
N LYS A 71 -7.00 18.64 -7.42
CA LYS A 71 -5.94 18.15 -8.33
C LYS A 71 -4.97 19.24 -8.79
N SER A 72 -5.34 20.52 -8.68
CA SER A 72 -4.49 21.64 -9.08
C SER A 72 -3.76 22.30 -7.90
N ALA A 73 -3.74 21.66 -6.72
CA ALA A 73 -3.02 22.15 -5.57
C ALA A 73 -1.49 22.10 -5.80
N SER A 74 -0.76 23.02 -5.17
CA SER A 74 0.71 22.99 -5.19
C SER A 74 1.21 21.82 -4.34
N ILE A 75 2.13 21.04 -4.88
CA ILE A 75 2.68 19.86 -4.20
C ILE A 75 3.96 20.27 -3.43
N PRO A 76 4.06 19.98 -2.12
CA PRO A 76 5.29 20.23 -1.38
C PRO A 76 6.39 19.26 -1.82
N ASN A 77 7.64 19.57 -1.54
CA ASN A 77 8.71 18.58 -1.67
C ASN A 77 8.97 17.96 -0.29
N VAL A 78 8.78 16.64 -0.15
CA VAL A 78 8.96 15.93 1.12
C VAL A 78 10.07 14.88 1.01
N SER A 79 10.77 14.61 2.10
CA SER A 79 11.95 13.74 2.09
C SER A 79 11.65 12.25 1.97
N CYS A 80 10.40 11.81 2.19
CA CYS A 80 10.04 10.39 2.04
C CYS A 80 9.78 9.98 0.58
N TYR A 81 9.76 10.95 -0.34
CA TYR A 81 9.75 10.74 -1.79
C TYR A 81 11.08 11.24 -2.38
N ASN A 82 11.60 10.52 -3.36
CA ASN A 82 12.85 10.87 -4.06
C ASN A 82 12.62 11.29 -5.53
N ASP A 83 11.41 11.09 -6.04
CA ASP A 83 10.97 11.52 -7.38
C ASP A 83 9.74 12.42 -7.24
N TYR A 84 9.90 13.69 -7.61
CA TYR A 84 8.85 14.68 -7.49
C TYR A 84 7.68 14.42 -8.47
N SER A 85 7.96 13.91 -9.68
CA SER A 85 6.92 13.61 -10.65
C SER A 85 6.05 12.44 -10.20
N PHE A 86 6.66 11.47 -9.53
CA PHE A 86 5.96 10.37 -8.87
C PHE A 86 5.15 10.87 -7.67
N GLN A 87 5.72 11.78 -6.88
CA GLN A 87 4.97 12.43 -5.80
C GLN A 87 3.72 13.18 -6.33
N GLU A 88 3.82 13.89 -7.45
CA GLU A 88 2.68 14.53 -8.12
C GLU A 88 1.63 13.50 -8.58
N HIS A 89 2.07 12.33 -9.06
CA HIS A 89 1.19 11.21 -9.39
C HIS A 89 0.40 10.75 -8.16
N GLU A 90 1.08 10.51 -7.04
CA GLU A 90 0.42 10.04 -5.81
C GLU A 90 -0.65 11.00 -5.32
N TRP A 91 -0.41 12.31 -5.38
CA TRP A 91 -1.46 13.27 -5.04
C TRP A 91 -2.65 13.20 -6.01
N THR A 92 -2.37 13.32 -7.31
CA THR A 92 -3.42 13.47 -8.32
C THR A 92 -4.27 12.22 -8.53
N ALA A 93 -3.68 11.04 -8.31
CA ALA A 93 -4.32 9.75 -8.42
C ALA A 93 -5.01 9.31 -7.12
N HIS A 94 -4.40 9.57 -5.96
CA HIS A 94 -4.83 9.00 -4.68
C HIS A 94 -5.07 10.05 -3.60
N GLY A 95 -4.12 10.97 -3.41
CA GLY A 95 -4.14 11.96 -2.33
C GLY A 95 -5.37 12.87 -2.32
N VAL A 96 -5.93 13.21 -3.49
CA VAL A 96 -7.18 13.98 -3.58
C VAL A 96 -8.38 13.31 -2.91
N CYS A 97 -8.38 11.98 -2.75
CA CYS A 97 -9.41 11.30 -1.97
C CYS A 97 -9.01 11.03 -0.53
N ALA A 98 -7.74 11.24 -0.18
CA ALA A 98 -7.21 10.96 1.15
C ALA A 98 -7.21 12.19 2.07
N ALA A 99 -6.97 13.38 1.52
CA ALA A 99 -6.86 14.60 2.32
C ALA A 99 -7.41 15.83 1.57
N ALA A 100 -7.63 16.90 2.33
CA ALA A 100 -8.08 18.18 1.78
C ALA A 100 -6.96 18.91 1.02
N ASP A 101 -5.70 18.74 1.45
CA ASP A 101 -4.53 19.42 0.89
C ASP A 101 -3.28 18.49 0.81
N PRO A 102 -2.33 18.81 -0.09
CA PRO A 102 -1.11 18.02 -0.27
C PRO A 102 -0.19 17.97 0.96
N ASP A 103 -0.06 19.06 1.72
CA ASP A 103 0.83 19.09 2.89
C ASP A 103 0.37 18.08 3.93
N THR A 104 -0.92 18.06 4.24
CA THR A 104 -1.54 17.07 5.14
C THR A 104 -1.36 15.65 4.63
N PHE A 105 -1.60 15.42 3.33
CA PHE A 105 -1.43 14.09 2.72
C PHE A 105 0.00 13.58 2.84
N PHE A 106 0.99 14.34 2.37
CA PHE A 106 2.38 13.87 2.35
C PHE A 106 2.97 13.75 3.75
N ASN A 107 2.63 14.65 4.68
CA ASN A 107 3.01 14.48 6.08
C ASN A 107 2.42 13.20 6.67
N THR A 108 1.16 12.90 6.37
CA THR A 108 0.50 11.65 6.80
C THR A 108 1.21 10.42 6.23
N VAL A 109 1.47 10.39 4.92
CA VAL A 109 2.15 9.26 4.26
C VAL A 109 3.55 9.05 4.85
N CYS A 110 4.36 10.11 4.97
CA CYS A 110 5.70 10.00 5.56
C CYS A 110 5.66 9.51 7.02
N ASN A 111 4.71 10.00 7.82
CA ASN A 111 4.58 9.61 9.22
C ASN A 111 4.16 8.14 9.38
N LEU A 112 3.13 7.69 8.64
CA LEU A 112 2.65 6.31 8.73
C LEU A 112 3.68 5.30 8.21
N SER A 113 4.45 5.67 7.19
CA SER A 113 5.43 4.77 6.54
C SER A 113 6.76 4.64 7.29
N SER A 114 7.15 5.62 8.09
CA SER A 114 8.51 5.67 8.66
C SER A 114 8.88 4.41 9.46
N ALA A 115 8.03 4.00 10.40
CA ALA A 115 8.30 2.83 11.25
C ALA A 115 8.25 1.48 10.50
N PRO A 116 7.23 1.18 9.67
CA PRO A 116 7.23 -0.07 8.89
C PRO A 116 8.36 -0.12 7.85
N LEU A 117 8.74 1.00 7.22
CA LEU A 117 9.89 1.03 6.29
C LEU A 117 11.21 0.73 6.99
N GLN A 118 11.43 1.26 8.20
CA GLN A 118 12.61 0.92 8.98
C GLN A 118 12.66 -0.59 9.29
N MET A 119 11.53 -1.18 9.69
CA MET A 119 11.44 -2.62 9.94
C MET A 119 11.71 -3.44 8.66
N MET A 120 11.13 -3.04 7.53
CA MET A 120 11.39 -3.69 6.24
C MET A 120 12.87 -3.61 5.85
N ALA A 121 13.54 -2.48 6.11
CA ALA A 121 14.96 -2.31 5.80
C ALA A 121 15.83 -3.25 6.64
N ASP A 122 15.54 -3.35 7.94
CA ASP A 122 16.26 -4.25 8.85
C ASP A 122 16.09 -5.72 8.43
N LEU A 123 14.87 -6.12 8.04
CA LEU A 123 14.56 -7.49 7.60
C LEU A 123 15.17 -7.82 6.22
N ASN A 124 15.11 -6.88 5.27
CA ASN A 124 15.81 -6.99 3.99
C ASN A 124 17.31 -7.20 4.17
N SER A 125 17.95 -6.46 5.09
CA SER A 125 19.38 -6.60 5.37
C SER A 125 19.77 -7.99 5.90
N GLN A 126 18.80 -8.72 6.45
CA GLN A 126 18.96 -10.09 6.94
C GLN A 126 18.57 -11.14 5.89
N GLY A 127 18.17 -10.72 4.69
CA GLY A 127 17.82 -11.62 3.58
C GLY A 127 16.43 -12.28 3.72
N TYR A 128 15.52 -11.66 4.48
CA TYR A 128 14.15 -12.17 4.62
C TYR A 128 13.39 -12.09 3.29
N SER A 129 12.52 -13.09 3.03
CA SER A 129 11.62 -13.05 1.86
C SER A 129 10.48 -12.04 2.08
N ILE A 130 9.77 -11.64 1.02
CA ILE A 130 8.61 -10.74 1.14
C ILE A 130 7.52 -11.32 2.03
N ASP A 131 7.32 -12.64 2.00
CA ASP A 131 6.35 -13.33 2.87
C ASP A 131 6.79 -13.27 4.34
N ASP A 132 8.08 -13.44 4.62
CA ASP A 132 8.61 -13.32 5.98
C ASP A 132 8.53 -11.87 6.47
N ILE A 133 8.81 -10.88 5.61
CA ILE A 133 8.68 -9.46 5.94
C ILE A 133 7.23 -9.12 6.28
N ALA A 134 6.29 -9.54 5.45
CA ALA A 134 4.86 -9.33 5.69
C ALA A 134 4.40 -10.00 7.00
N SER A 135 4.87 -11.22 7.27
CA SER A 135 4.58 -11.93 8.53
C SER A 135 5.14 -11.20 9.76
N GLN A 136 6.36 -10.68 9.68
CA GLN A 136 6.97 -9.89 10.75
C GLN A 136 6.24 -8.56 10.96
N LEU A 137 5.88 -7.85 9.90
CA LEU A 137 5.07 -6.64 9.97
C LEU A 137 3.74 -6.91 10.69
N GLY A 138 2.98 -7.93 10.26
CA GLY A 138 1.72 -8.33 10.89
C GLY A 138 1.87 -8.66 12.37
N SER A 139 2.92 -9.41 12.72
CA SER A 139 3.21 -9.77 14.12
C SER A 139 3.58 -8.57 15.00
N ASN A 140 3.98 -7.45 14.40
CA ASN A 140 4.36 -6.21 15.07
C ASN A 140 3.30 -5.10 14.94
N GLY A 141 2.05 -5.46 14.62
CA GLY A 141 0.92 -4.52 14.61
C GLY A 141 0.78 -3.72 13.32
N TYR A 142 1.44 -4.12 12.22
CA TYR A 142 1.24 -3.57 10.89
C TYR A 142 0.38 -4.56 10.07
N PRO A 143 -0.94 -4.39 10.04
CA PRO A 143 -1.88 -5.33 9.43
C PRO A 143 -1.71 -5.35 7.91
N VAL A 144 -1.10 -6.43 7.41
CA VAL A 144 -0.91 -6.66 5.98
C VAL A 144 -2.24 -7.10 5.38
N PHE A 145 -2.81 -6.24 4.54
CA PHE A 145 -4.04 -6.53 3.81
C PHE A 145 -3.77 -7.39 2.58
N ASN A 146 -2.66 -7.12 1.88
CA ASN A 146 -2.28 -7.82 0.65
C ASN A 146 -0.77 -7.70 0.37
N ILE A 147 -0.27 -8.59 -0.49
CA ILE A 147 1.10 -8.55 -1.03
C ILE A 147 1.00 -8.46 -2.56
N ASP A 148 1.60 -7.42 -3.16
CA ASP A 148 1.77 -7.37 -4.62
C ASP A 148 3.09 -8.02 -5.00
N TYR A 149 3.04 -9.30 -5.36
CA TYR A 149 4.22 -10.05 -5.80
C TYR A 149 4.79 -9.57 -7.14
N ASN A 150 4.02 -8.86 -7.98
CA ASN A 150 4.52 -8.42 -9.29
C ASN A 150 5.49 -7.25 -9.13
N ASN A 151 5.18 -6.33 -8.21
CA ASN A 151 5.99 -5.15 -7.93
C ASN A 151 6.77 -5.26 -6.61
N ALA A 152 6.67 -6.40 -5.92
CA ALA A 152 7.27 -6.67 -4.61
C ALA A 152 6.90 -5.61 -3.56
N GLN A 153 5.59 -5.43 -3.33
CA GLN A 153 5.03 -4.42 -2.42
C GLN A 153 4.21 -5.07 -1.32
N ILE A 154 4.20 -4.42 -0.16
CA ILE A 154 3.38 -4.79 0.99
C ILE A 154 2.32 -3.70 1.18
N GLU A 155 1.06 -4.11 1.28
CA GLU A 155 -0.08 -3.22 1.38
C GLU A 155 -0.69 -3.33 2.78
N LEU A 156 -0.49 -2.31 3.61
CA LEU A 156 -1.00 -2.27 4.99
C LEU A 156 -2.37 -1.61 5.03
N SER A 157 -3.34 -2.19 5.76
CA SER A 157 -4.64 -1.55 5.92
C SER A 157 -4.56 -0.31 6.80
N VAL A 158 -5.26 0.74 6.37
CA VAL A 158 -5.39 2.01 7.08
C VAL A 158 -6.83 2.51 7.05
N CYS A 159 -7.22 3.29 8.05
CA CYS A 159 -8.52 3.96 8.10
C CYS A 159 -8.39 5.40 8.59
N ALA A 160 -9.43 6.20 8.38
CA ALA A 160 -9.57 7.52 8.98
C ALA A 160 -11.03 7.81 9.35
N GLY A 161 -11.19 8.59 10.42
CA GLY A 161 -12.48 9.15 10.84
C GLY A 161 -12.94 10.29 9.93
N SER A 162 -14.03 10.95 10.32
CA SER A 162 -14.58 12.08 9.56
C SER A 162 -13.66 13.29 9.48
N ASP A 163 -12.63 13.34 10.32
CA ASP A 163 -11.55 14.33 10.33
C ASP A 163 -10.42 14.02 9.31
N ALA A 164 -10.50 12.90 8.60
CA ALA A 164 -9.49 12.42 7.66
C ALA A 164 -8.08 12.24 8.27
N VAL A 165 -7.99 11.97 9.57
CA VAL A 165 -6.73 11.60 10.22
C VAL A 165 -6.50 10.10 10.07
N TRP A 166 -5.56 9.72 9.21
CA TRP A 166 -5.28 8.32 8.87
C TRP A 166 -4.46 7.60 9.93
N GLN A 167 -4.81 6.34 10.19
CA GLN A 167 -4.15 5.44 11.12
C GLN A 167 -3.98 4.06 10.50
N ILE A 168 -2.90 3.37 10.85
CA ILE A 168 -2.72 1.95 10.54
C ILE A 168 -3.60 1.14 11.49
N ALA A 169 -4.48 0.31 10.94
CA ALA A 169 -5.40 -0.53 11.71
C ALA A 169 -5.84 -1.73 10.89
N ASP A 170 -6.12 -2.85 11.55
CA ASP A 170 -6.72 -3.99 10.88
C ASP A 170 -8.16 -3.66 10.50
N VAL A 171 -8.66 -4.21 9.38
CA VAL A 171 -10.04 -3.97 8.93
C VAL A 171 -11.06 -4.30 10.03
N SER A 172 -10.80 -5.35 10.83
CA SER A 172 -11.67 -5.72 11.96
C SER A 172 -11.68 -4.70 13.10
N GLN A 173 -10.76 -3.73 13.11
CA GLN A 173 -10.59 -2.72 14.14
C GLN A 173 -11.02 -1.31 13.70
N PHE A 174 -11.37 -1.12 12.42
CA PHE A 174 -11.76 0.19 11.88
C PHE A 174 -12.86 0.88 12.70
N ASP A 175 -13.86 0.13 13.16
CA ASP A 175 -14.95 0.67 14.00
C ASP A 175 -14.49 1.20 15.37
N SER A 176 -13.33 0.74 15.86
CA SER A 176 -12.79 1.18 17.15
C SER A 176 -11.69 2.23 17.01
N VAL A 177 -10.97 2.22 15.89
CA VAL A 177 -9.83 3.12 15.64
C VAL A 177 -10.27 4.39 14.91
N CYS A 178 -11.31 4.31 14.07
CA CYS A 178 -11.65 5.36 13.08
C CYS A 178 -13.14 5.72 13.01
N ASN A 179 -13.96 5.31 13.98
CA ASN A 179 -15.40 5.62 14.01
C ASN A 179 -15.68 6.88 14.84
N TYR A 180 -15.27 8.05 14.35
CA TYR A 180 -15.55 9.33 15.00
C TYR A 180 -15.71 10.50 14.00
#